data_AF-A0A1Q7P5F7-F1
#
_entry.id   AF-A0A1Q7P5F7-F1
#
_cell.length_a   1.000
_cell.length_b   1.000
_cell.length_c   1.000
_cell.angle_alpha   90.00
_cell.angle_beta   90.00
_cell.angle_gamma   90.00
#
_symmetry.space_group_name_H-M   'P 1'
#
loop_
_entity.id
_entity.type
_entity.pdbx_description
1 polymer ?
#
loop_
_entity_poly.entity_id
_entity_poly.type
_entity_poly.pdbx_seq_one_letter_code
_entity_poly.pdbx_strand_id
1 'polypeptide(L)'
;MKETKGLTVEEKRFLAGLIRQVWRGCQGFVTLVMERGRGEAVYALEELVEWSTAQSERLRSRSIRFQMVGLGARGIASELLDDVVTFCNGIGDMLGNAQQSELDPDEVEDEALTMVDGFLAWTTMMAQQLGISRNLRPQPLWNER
;
A
#
# COMPACT_ATOMS: atom_id res chain seq x y z
N MET A 1 -27.18 20.62 -9.40
CA MET A 1 -26.44 19.58 -8.64
C MET A 1 -25.83 18.62 -9.65
N LYS A 2 -24.49 18.55 -9.75
CA LYS A 2 -23.85 17.48 -10.54
C LYS A 2 -24.00 16.20 -9.73
N GLU A 3 -24.76 15.24 -10.26
CA GLU A 3 -24.73 13.87 -9.73
C GLU A 3 -23.28 13.40 -9.76
N THR A 4 -22.69 13.17 -8.59
CA THR A 4 -21.50 12.34 -8.46
C THR A 4 -21.93 10.93 -8.85
N LYS A 5 -21.91 10.62 -10.15
CA LYS A 5 -21.98 9.23 -10.62
C LYS A 5 -20.89 8.48 -9.87
N GLY A 6 -21.29 7.54 -9.03
CA GLY A 6 -20.36 6.69 -8.29
C GLY A 6 -19.45 5.90 -9.23
N LEU A 7 -18.37 5.35 -8.66
CA LEU A 7 -17.38 4.58 -9.41
C LEU A 7 -18.02 3.45 -10.24
N THR A 8 -17.60 3.30 -11.49
CA THR A 8 -18.00 2.19 -12.35
C THR A 8 -17.43 0.85 -11.85
N VAL A 9 -17.92 -0.26 -12.39
CA VAL A 9 -17.41 -1.60 -12.04
C VAL A 9 -15.93 -1.73 -12.43
N GLU A 10 -15.54 -1.17 -13.57
CA GLU A 10 -14.17 -1.17 -14.09
C GLU A 10 -13.25 -0.34 -13.18
N GLU A 11 -13.69 0.84 -12.76
CA GLU A 11 -12.94 1.71 -11.83
C GLU A 11 -12.76 1.05 -10.46
N LYS A 12 -13.82 0.40 -9.95
CA LYS A 12 -13.76 -0.37 -8.71
C LYS A 12 -12.80 -1.55 -8.79
N ARG A 13 -12.77 -2.27 -9.91
CA ARG A 13 -11.81 -3.37 -10.13
C ARG A 13 -10.38 -2.86 -10.23
N PHE A 14 -10.20 -1.72 -10.89
CA PHE A 14 -8.90 -1.06 -11.02
C PHE A 14 -8.34 -0.65 -9.64
N LEU A 15 -9.10 0.09 -8.83
CA LEU A 15 -8.70 0.50 -7.48
C LEU A 15 -8.45 -0.71 -6.57
N ALA A 16 -9.32 -1.73 -6.63
CA ALA A 16 -9.10 -2.98 -5.91
C ALA A 16 -7.83 -3.73 -6.38
N GLY A 17 -7.40 -3.54 -7.63
CA GLY A 17 -6.13 -4.05 -8.13
C GLY A 17 -4.93 -3.39 -7.45
N LEU A 18 -4.96 -2.07 -7.30
CA LEU A 18 -3.90 -1.32 -6.61
C LEU A 18 -3.81 -1.72 -5.14
N ILE A 19 -4.92 -1.71 -4.41
CA ILE A 19 -4.96 -2.07 -2.98
C ILE A 19 -4.44 -3.50 -2.77
N ARG A 20 -4.81 -4.46 -3.63
CA ARG A 20 -4.29 -5.84 -3.53
C ARG A 20 -2.78 -5.91 -3.70
N GLN A 21 -2.21 -5.09 -4.57
CA GLN A 21 -0.77 -5.08 -4.77
C GLN A 21 -0.04 -4.46 -3.58
N VAL A 22 -0.60 -3.39 -3.01
CA VAL A 22 -0.13 -2.79 -1.76
C VAL A 22 -0.13 -3.81 -0.63
N TRP A 23 -1.25 -4.51 -0.42
CA TRP A 23 -1.36 -5.55 0.60
C TRP A 23 -0.32 -6.65 0.43
N ARG A 24 -0.06 -7.09 -0.80
CA ARG A 24 0.99 -8.09 -1.10
C ARG A 24 2.39 -7.58 -0.76
N GLY A 25 2.69 -6.32 -1.06
CA GLY A 25 3.96 -5.70 -0.67
C GLY A 25 4.13 -5.67 0.84
N CYS A 26 3.09 -5.23 1.57
CA CYS A 26 3.08 -5.25 3.03
C CYS A 26 3.25 -6.67 3.61
N GLN A 27 2.58 -7.68 3.04
CA GLN A 27 2.80 -9.08 3.44
C GLN A 27 4.24 -9.55 3.21
N GLY A 28 4.82 -9.17 2.06
CA GLY A 28 6.22 -9.48 1.74
C GLY A 28 7.17 -8.88 2.76
N PHE A 29 6.96 -7.61 3.12
CA PHE A 29 7.71 -6.93 4.18
C PHE A 29 7.59 -7.67 5.52
N VAL A 30 6.37 -7.91 6.01
CA VAL A 30 6.11 -8.59 7.29
C VAL A 30 6.79 -9.96 7.33
N THR A 31 6.66 -10.73 6.25
CA THR A 31 7.31 -12.06 6.14
C THR A 31 8.83 -11.94 6.26
N LEU A 32 9.44 -10.97 5.57
CA LEU A 32 10.89 -10.78 5.59
C LEU A 32 11.39 -10.27 6.95
N VAL A 33 10.67 -9.37 7.61
CA VAL A 33 11.01 -8.95 8.98
C VAL A 33 11.05 -10.17 9.90
N MET A 34 9.99 -10.99 9.87
CA MET A 34 9.87 -12.14 10.76
C MET A 34 10.87 -13.26 10.46
N GLU A 35 11.27 -13.45 9.19
CA GLU A 35 12.15 -14.56 8.79
C GLU A 35 13.64 -14.18 8.75
N ARG A 36 13.96 -12.92 8.45
CA ARG A 36 15.32 -12.48 8.07
C ARG A 36 15.75 -11.16 8.73
N GLY A 37 14.87 -10.53 9.51
CA GLY A 37 15.12 -9.25 10.17
C GLY A 37 15.00 -8.04 9.24
N ARG A 38 15.03 -6.84 9.84
CA ARG A 38 14.83 -5.56 9.15
C ARG A 38 15.71 -5.27 7.94
N GLY A 39 16.95 -5.79 7.93
CA GLY A 39 17.94 -5.50 6.89
C GLY A 39 17.55 -6.00 5.51
N GLU A 40 16.90 -7.17 5.42
CA GLU A 40 16.39 -7.68 4.15
C GLU A 40 14.97 -7.17 3.86
N ALA A 41 14.19 -6.87 4.90
CA ALA A 41 12.81 -6.41 4.75
C ALA A 41 12.70 -5.05 4.06
N VAL A 42 13.69 -4.15 4.25
CA VAL A 42 13.67 -2.82 3.63
C VAL A 42 13.55 -2.88 2.10
N TYR A 43 14.14 -3.89 1.46
CA TYR A 43 14.06 -4.07 0.01
C TYR A 43 12.62 -4.30 -0.48
N ALA A 44 11.76 -4.95 0.32
CA ALA A 44 10.35 -5.11 -0.05
C ALA A 44 9.58 -3.77 -0.04
N LEU A 45 9.98 -2.82 0.81
CA LEU A 45 9.42 -1.47 0.82
C LEU A 45 9.92 -0.68 -0.39
N GLU A 46 11.20 -0.78 -0.71
CA GLU A 46 11.81 -0.16 -1.90
C GLU A 46 11.12 -0.66 -3.19
N GLU A 47 10.92 -1.97 -3.33
CA GLU A 47 10.17 -2.55 -4.46
C GLU A 47 8.74 -2.00 -4.55
N LEU A 48 8.08 -1.80 -3.40
CA LEU A 48 6.73 -1.22 -3.37
C LEU A 48 6.71 0.27 -3.74
N VAL A 49 7.76 1.03 -3.38
CA VAL A 49 7.97 2.44 -3.80
C VAL A 49 8.20 2.53 -5.31
N GLU A 50 9.08 1.69 -5.85
CA GLU A 50 9.36 1.64 -7.28
C GLU A 50 8.11 1.29 -8.08
N TRP A 51 7.37 0.26 -7.62
CA TRP A 51 6.10 -0.10 -8.22
C TRP A 51 5.09 1.05 -8.19
N SER A 52 4.96 1.74 -7.06
CA SER A 52 4.00 2.84 -6.89
C SER A 52 4.34 4.01 -7.80
N THR A 53 5.61 4.40 -7.85
CA THR A 53 6.13 5.44 -8.75
C THR A 53 5.85 5.10 -10.21
N ALA A 54 6.08 3.84 -10.61
CA ALA A 54 5.79 3.38 -11.96
C ALA A 54 4.27 3.40 -12.28
N GLN A 55 3.39 3.11 -11.32
CA GLN A 55 1.94 3.26 -11.52
C GLN A 55 1.52 4.72 -11.64
N SER A 56 2.09 5.62 -10.82
CA SER A 56 1.82 7.06 -10.90
C SER A 56 2.22 7.62 -12.27
N GLU A 57 3.38 7.23 -12.80
CA GLU A 57 3.81 7.59 -14.16
C GLU A 57 2.86 7.07 -15.24
N ARG A 58 2.37 5.83 -15.09
CA ARG A 58 1.39 5.23 -16.01
C ARG A 58 0.02 5.91 -15.97
N LEU A 59 -0.41 6.36 -14.79
CA LEU A 59 -1.61 7.16 -14.59
C LEU A 59 -1.50 8.52 -15.28
N ARG A 60 -0.36 9.21 -15.12
CA ARG A 60 -0.08 10.51 -15.75
C ARG A 60 0.01 10.41 -17.27
N SER A 61 0.71 9.41 -17.79
CA SER A 61 0.94 9.21 -19.22
C SER A 61 -0.29 8.74 -20.01
N ARG A 62 -1.46 8.57 -19.37
CA ARG A 62 -2.70 8.08 -19.99
C ARG A 62 -2.46 6.81 -20.82
N SER A 63 -1.67 5.90 -20.27
CA SER A 63 -1.46 4.57 -20.86
C SER A 63 -2.80 3.93 -21.21
N ILE A 64 -2.86 3.17 -22.30
CA ILE A 64 -4.09 2.56 -22.87
C ILE A 64 -4.92 1.86 -21.78
N ARG A 65 -4.24 1.20 -20.83
CA ARG A 65 -4.87 0.48 -19.71
C ARG A 65 -5.62 1.40 -18.72
N PHE A 66 -5.22 2.67 -18.63
CA PHE A 66 -5.79 3.69 -17.75
C PHE A 66 -6.72 4.66 -18.48
N GLN A 67 -6.78 4.61 -19.82
CA GLN A 67 -7.68 5.47 -20.61
C GLN A 67 -9.15 5.26 -20.26
N MET A 68 -9.53 4.06 -19.85
CA MET A 68 -10.91 3.72 -19.45
C MET A 68 -11.27 4.12 -18.01
N VAL A 69 -10.32 4.65 -17.23
CA VAL A 69 -10.53 5.09 -15.85
C VAL A 69 -10.90 6.58 -15.85
N GLY A 70 -12.05 6.93 -15.27
CA GLY A 70 -12.51 8.30 -15.14
C GLY A 70 -11.66 9.13 -14.19
N LEU A 71 -11.82 10.46 -14.25
CA LEU A 71 -11.00 11.40 -13.48
C LEU A 71 -11.10 11.20 -11.96
N GLY A 72 -12.27 10.81 -11.45
CA GLY A 72 -12.46 10.56 -10.01
C GLY A 72 -11.65 9.35 -9.51
N ALA A 73 -11.73 8.22 -10.22
CA ALA A 73 -10.96 7.04 -9.89
C ALA A 73 -9.45 7.26 -10.07
N ARG A 74 -9.03 8.10 -11.02
CA ARG A 74 -7.62 8.50 -11.16
C ARG A 74 -7.14 9.35 -10.00
N GLY A 75 -7.95 10.29 -9.50
CA GLY A 75 -7.62 11.08 -8.31
C GLY A 75 -7.36 10.19 -7.09
N ILE A 76 -8.30 9.30 -6.79
CA ILE A 76 -8.17 8.32 -5.70
C ILE A 76 -6.93 7.45 -5.87
N ALA A 77 -6.66 6.98 -7.09
CA ALA A 77 -5.49 6.16 -7.35
C ALA A 77 -4.17 6.93 -7.18
N SER A 78 -4.13 8.20 -7.58
CA SER A 78 -2.94 9.04 -7.40
C SER A 78 -2.65 9.26 -5.92
N GLU A 79 -3.68 9.65 -5.14
CA GLU A 79 -3.56 9.85 -3.69
C GLU A 79 -3.08 8.57 -2.99
N LEU A 80 -3.71 7.43 -3.30
CA LEU A 80 -3.28 6.14 -2.74
C LEU A 80 -1.81 5.82 -3.05
N LEU A 81 -1.35 6.05 -4.28
CA LEU A 81 0.03 5.72 -4.67
C LEU A 81 1.05 6.66 -4.01
N ASP A 82 0.70 7.94 -3.86
CA ASP A 82 1.53 8.90 -3.14
C ASP A 82 1.59 8.54 -1.64
N ASP A 83 0.46 8.18 -1.03
CA ASP A 83 0.40 7.71 0.37
C ASP A 83 1.23 6.44 0.59
N VAL A 84 1.24 5.50 -0.36
CA VAL A 84 2.09 4.29 -0.30
C VAL A 84 3.58 4.67 -0.32
N VAL A 85 3.99 5.61 -1.17
CA VAL A 85 5.38 6.07 -1.21
C VAL A 85 5.77 6.73 0.11
N THR A 86 4.93 7.63 0.63
CA THR A 86 5.17 8.28 1.92
C THR A 86 5.25 7.26 3.06
N PHE A 87 4.34 6.29 3.09
CA PHE A 87 4.32 5.22 4.07
C PHE A 87 5.60 4.37 4.03
N CYS A 88 5.99 3.87 2.85
CA CYS A 88 7.18 3.04 2.70
C CYS A 88 8.46 3.80 3.07
N ASN A 89 8.59 5.06 2.64
CA ASN A 89 9.75 5.89 2.98
C ASN A 89 9.80 6.16 4.49
N GLY A 90 8.66 6.39 5.14
CA GLY A 90 8.59 6.59 6.60
C GLY A 90 9.11 5.37 7.38
N ILE A 91 8.72 4.16 6.98
CA ILE A 91 9.26 2.93 7.57
C ILE A 91 10.74 2.74 7.21
N GLY A 92 11.12 2.98 5.94
CA GLY A 92 12.50 2.87 5.50
C GLY A 92 13.45 3.79 6.28
N ASP A 93 13.04 5.04 6.50
CA ASP A 93 13.78 6.01 7.31
C ASP A 93 13.89 5.57 8.77
N MET A 94 12.82 5.02 9.34
CA MET A 94 12.83 4.48 10.70
C MET A 94 13.82 3.30 10.84
N LEU A 95 13.77 2.35 9.90
CA LEU A 95 14.66 1.18 9.88
C LEU A 95 16.12 1.57 9.60
N GLY A 96 16.35 2.53 8.69
CA GLY A 96 17.68 3.02 8.31
C GLY A 96 18.35 3.86 9.41
N ASN A 97 17.57 4.62 10.17
CA ASN A 97 18.05 5.41 11.30
C ASN A 97 18.05 4.64 12.63
N ALA A 98 17.74 3.34 12.62
CA ALA A 98 17.66 2.53 13.83
C ALA A 98 18.99 2.46 14.62
N GLN A 99 20.14 2.68 13.97
CA GLN A 99 21.43 2.81 14.68
C GLN A 99 21.60 4.13 15.45
N GLN A 100 20.80 5.14 15.11
CA GLN A 100 20.77 6.47 15.76
C GLN A 100 19.55 6.63 16.68
N SER A 101 18.62 5.67 16.66
CA SER A 101 17.46 5.64 17.53
C SER A 101 17.87 5.29 18.96
N GLU A 102 17.19 5.87 19.94
CA GLU A 102 17.31 5.46 21.36
C GLU A 102 16.59 4.13 21.64
N LEU A 103 15.79 3.64 20.68
CA LEU A 103 15.05 2.38 20.77
C LEU A 103 15.95 1.17 20.54
N ASP A 104 15.64 0.07 21.22
CA ASP A 104 16.23 -1.23 20.94
C ASP A 104 15.87 -1.65 19.49
N PRO A 105 16.79 -2.28 18.73
CA PRO A 105 16.47 -2.93 17.48
C PRO A 105 15.13 -3.67 17.40
N ASP A 106 14.75 -4.40 18.45
CA ASP A 106 13.49 -5.15 18.51
C ASP A 106 12.26 -4.21 18.58
N GLU A 107 12.36 -3.11 19.32
CA GLU A 107 11.30 -2.09 19.41
C GLU A 107 11.08 -1.36 18.07
N VAL A 108 12.15 -1.18 17.29
CA VAL A 108 12.05 -0.60 15.94
C VAL A 108 11.33 -1.54 14.97
N GLU A 109 11.55 -2.85 15.10
CA GLU A 109 10.84 -3.85 14.28
C GLU A 109 9.35 -3.91 14.66
N ASP A 110 9.03 -3.91 15.95
CA ASP A 110 7.65 -3.88 16.45
C ASP A 110 6.89 -2.62 16.02
N GLU A 111 7.53 -1.46 16.05
CA GLU A 111 6.94 -0.20 15.56
C GLU A 111 6.67 -0.27 14.06
N ALA A 112 7.63 -0.79 13.27
CA ALA A 112 7.45 -0.96 11.83
C ALA A 112 6.29 -1.91 11.48
N LEU A 113 6.15 -3.02 12.22
CA LEU A 113 5.02 -3.95 12.07
C LEU A 113 3.69 -3.28 12.46
N THR A 114 3.68 -2.49 13.55
CA THR A 114 2.50 -1.72 13.99
C THR A 114 2.06 -0.70 12.94
N MET A 115 3.02 0.00 12.31
CA MET A 115 2.73 0.92 11.21
C MET A 115 2.10 0.20 10.00
N VAL A 116 2.61 -0.99 9.65
CA VAL A 116 2.06 -1.81 8.57
C VAL A 116 0.64 -2.24 8.87
N ASP A 117 0.36 -2.70 10.09
CA ASP A 117 -1.00 -3.07 10.52
C ASP A 117 -1.95 -1.87 10.44
N GLY A 118 -1.52 -0.69 10.89
CA GLY A 118 -2.28 0.55 10.76
C GLY A 118 -2.59 0.92 9.31
N PHE A 119 -1.62 0.76 8.41
CA PHE A 119 -1.79 1.06 6.99
C PHE A 119 -2.73 0.06 6.29
N LEU A 120 -2.66 -1.22 6.67
CA LEU A 120 -3.59 -2.25 6.18
C LEU A 120 -5.01 -2.03 6.69
N ALA A 121 -5.18 -1.60 7.94
CA ALA A 121 -6.47 -1.20 8.47
C ALA A 121 -7.04 0.01 7.71
N TRP A 122 -6.22 1.03 7.46
CA TRP A 122 -6.62 2.22 6.71
C TRP A 122 -7.03 1.89 5.26
N THR A 123 -6.23 1.11 4.53
CA THR A 123 -6.57 0.68 3.15
C THR A 123 -7.79 -0.23 3.11
N THR A 124 -8.04 -1.02 4.16
CA THR A 124 -9.27 -1.80 4.33
C THR A 124 -10.49 -0.90 4.52
N MET A 125 -10.39 0.12 5.37
CA MET A 125 -11.45 1.12 5.56
C MET A 125 -11.74 1.87 4.26
N MET A 126 -10.71 2.32 3.56
CA MET A 126 -10.84 2.97 2.25
C MET A 126 -11.58 2.05 1.27
N ALA A 127 -11.23 0.77 1.21
CA ALA A 127 -11.91 -0.19 0.35
C ALA A 127 -13.40 -0.39 0.69
N GLN A 128 -13.76 -0.33 1.97
CA GLN A 128 -15.16 -0.37 2.42
C GLN A 128 -15.92 0.87 1.96
N GLN A 129 -15.35 2.06 2.15
CA GLN A 129 -15.95 3.34 1.74
C GLN A 129 -16.14 3.42 0.21
N LEU A 130 -15.21 2.88 -0.56
CA LEU A 130 -15.31 2.81 -2.02
C LEU A 130 -16.27 1.69 -2.52
N GLY A 131 -16.77 0.85 -1.61
CA GLY A 131 -17.65 -0.27 -1.93
C GLY A 131 -16.94 -1.33 -2.78
N ILE A 132 -15.64 -1.54 -2.56
CA ILE A 132 -14.79 -2.48 -3.30
C ILE A 132 -14.28 -3.65 -2.46
N SER A 133 -14.67 -3.74 -1.18
CA SER A 133 -14.25 -4.84 -0.30
C SER A 133 -14.55 -6.23 -0.87
N ARG A 134 -15.65 -6.41 -1.62
CA ARG A 134 -15.95 -7.70 -2.29
C ARG A 134 -14.93 -8.10 -3.36
N ASN A 135 -14.19 -7.14 -3.90
CA ASN A 135 -13.11 -7.36 -4.87
C ASN A 135 -11.75 -7.61 -4.20
N LEU A 136 -11.66 -7.39 -2.89
CA LEU A 136 -10.51 -7.69 -2.07
C LEU A 136 -10.79 -9.03 -1.38
N ARG A 137 -10.14 -10.12 -1.82
CA ARG A 137 -10.14 -11.32 -0.98
C ARG A 137 -9.31 -11.02 0.26
N PRO A 138 -9.81 -11.29 1.48
CA PRO A 138 -8.96 -11.20 2.66
C PRO A 138 -7.80 -12.18 2.48
N GLN A 139 -6.57 -11.68 2.61
CA GLN A 139 -5.45 -12.54 2.96
C GLN A 139 -5.31 -12.42 4.48
N PRO A 140 -5.39 -13.53 5.23
CA PRO A 140 -5.07 -13.46 6.64
C PRO A 140 -3.61 -13.02 6.76
N LEU A 141 -3.41 -11.92 7.47
CA LEU A 141 -2.11 -11.35 7.87
C LEU A 141 -1.31 -12.31 8.76
N TRP A 142 -1.98 -13.33 9.30
CA TRP A 142 -1.44 -14.21 10.32
C TRP A 142 -2.20 -15.53 10.28
N ASN A 143 -1.51 -16.63 10.01
CA ASN A 143 -1.95 -17.92 10.53
C ASN A 143 -1.19 -18.09 11.84
N GLU A 144 -1.90 -18.02 12.96
CA GLU A 144 -1.37 -18.46 14.26
C GLU A 144 -0.74 -19.85 14.07
N ARG A 145 0.55 -19.96 14.40
CA ARG A 145 1.26 -21.23 14.51
C ARG A 145 1.06 -21.80 15.91
#